data_AF-A0AA39PXA2-F1
#
_entry.id   AF-A0AA39PXA2-F1
#
_cell.length_a   1.000
_cell.length_b   1.000
_cell.length_c   1.000
_cell.angle_alpha   90.00
_cell.angle_beta   90.00
_cell.angle_gamma   90.00
#
_symmetry.space_group_name_H-M   'P 1'
#
loop_
_entity.id
_entity.type
_entity.pdbx_description
1 polymer ?
#
loop_
_entity_poly.entity_id
_entity_poly.type
_entity_poly.pdbx_seq_one_letter_code
_entity_poly.pdbx_strand_id
1 'polypeptide(L)'
;MPRTRPLENISISSASSFTDAAMSLTPRTPQSRSGHAGEGYTHVELQDMHGEDTEDDLQSLRVPLLSPGSPIMDEPKAGRNRAAATVSNLPLAFLLVVAGFLFFLTVVAYWRPGTLEWYLGVPAPFFEQVPASSGNHDNVNSSLIISYENYTSFPLSTHDYLVECYKMHPGGIMAPTRFWEPSAEGVMDVVHGDDKDVCSSTITYMLDGRMGLLADLALIAQAAGLARERNRTFFIDDINWNRGRWINHFQDVSETQPGPEPGCKPPPPQEYVACPRHARHWVITSRTAKFHFGHMYYEHYEDGYAQNTNRLKFIYDFAAESLRNTIIPNTENTRLINSAQNEVSALSSTYLSAHLRHGDRKPSSYEYHGSYVPTKDFLDALDDAASRLQQSDHPSLVYVASDSPTTLEELSNMLPSVYSLSRSTNIELKSLVSPGEYFQGDFDNYDLETRIKATRGMIVDFALLSGAWIQGGPGAIVCTVSSVVCKLSAVALGWEKAFGPPDKYGFIDRQLMGWVDVDQKGRIVPEWEAFSLFN
;
A
#
# COMPACT_ATOMS: atom_id res chain seq x y z
N MET A 1 16.44 54.31 54.71
CA MET A 1 15.11 54.54 54.10
C MET A 1 14.89 53.50 53.02
N PRO A 2 13.89 52.62 53.15
CA PRO A 2 13.66 51.52 52.21
C PRO A 2 12.79 52.00 51.04
N ARG A 3 13.13 51.56 49.82
CA ARG A 3 12.34 51.80 48.61
C ARG A 3 11.24 50.74 48.46
N THR A 4 10.14 51.21 47.89
CA THR A 4 8.80 50.63 47.82
C THR A 4 8.64 49.50 46.79
N ARG A 5 7.80 48.53 47.17
CA ARG A 5 7.07 47.46 46.42
C ARG A 5 6.22 48.06 45.24
N PRO A 6 5.49 47.32 44.34
CA PRO A 6 4.84 46.00 44.55
C PRO A 6 4.52 45.02 43.37
N LEU A 7 4.11 43.78 43.76
CA LEU A 7 3.10 42.81 43.21
C LEU A 7 3.30 42.27 41.77
N GLU A 8 2.94 41.03 41.36
CA GLU A 8 1.92 40.08 41.83
C GLU A 8 2.12 38.65 41.23
N ASN A 9 1.37 37.69 41.79
CA ASN A 9 1.18 36.24 41.54
C ASN A 9 1.18 35.76 40.06
N ILE A 10 1.47 34.50 39.72
CA ILE A 10 0.52 33.36 39.77
C ILE A 10 1.27 32.01 39.58
N SER A 11 0.93 31.06 40.45
CA SER A 11 1.16 29.61 40.40
C SER A 11 0.36 28.91 39.29
N ILE A 12 0.85 27.79 38.74
CA ILE A 12 0.05 26.58 38.49
C ILE A 12 0.96 25.35 38.43
N SER A 13 0.54 24.34 39.16
CA SER A 13 1.05 22.99 39.28
C SER A 13 0.62 22.12 38.10
N SER A 14 1.51 21.27 37.58
CA SER A 14 1.12 19.98 37.01
C SER A 14 2.24 18.96 37.25
N ALA A 15 1.91 17.99 38.10
CA ALA A 15 2.72 16.82 38.38
C ALA A 15 2.52 15.81 37.25
N SER A 16 3.60 15.45 36.56
CA SER A 16 3.70 14.23 35.75
C SER A 16 4.57 13.24 36.52
N SER A 17 3.93 12.23 37.10
CA SER A 17 4.60 11.07 37.68
C SER A 17 4.38 9.88 36.76
N PHE A 18 5.37 9.58 35.93
CA PHE A 18 5.55 8.26 35.33
C PHE A 18 6.97 7.82 35.68
N THR A 19 7.08 6.87 36.61
CA THR A 19 8.34 6.26 37.01
C THR A 19 8.63 5.04 36.15
N ASP A 20 9.83 5.03 35.59
CA ASP A 20 10.54 3.85 35.07
C ASP A 20 10.60 2.73 36.11
N ALA A 21 10.47 1.48 35.64
CA ALA A 21 11.49 0.42 35.79
C ALA A 21 10.86 -0.99 35.68
N ALA A 22 11.20 -1.70 34.61
CA ALA A 22 11.48 -3.14 34.66
C ALA A 22 12.30 -3.54 33.42
N MET A 23 13.62 -3.43 33.56
CA MET A 23 14.58 -4.19 32.76
C MET A 23 14.31 -5.69 32.97
N SER A 24 14.06 -6.42 31.89
CA SER A 24 14.19 -7.87 31.85
C SER A 24 15.06 -8.26 30.67
N LEU A 25 16.25 -8.73 31.00
CA LEU A 25 17.28 -9.28 30.13
C LEU A 25 16.74 -10.47 29.34
N THR A 26 16.93 -10.49 28.02
CA THR A 26 16.71 -11.68 27.18
C THR A 26 18.05 -12.35 26.83
N PRO A 27 18.15 -13.70 26.88
CA PRO A 27 19.35 -14.41 26.48
C PRO A 27 19.45 -14.51 24.94
N ARG A 28 20.66 -14.32 24.42
CA ARG A 28 21.04 -14.49 23.01
C ARG A 28 21.19 -15.96 22.65
N THR A 29 20.67 -16.35 21.48
CA THR A 29 21.34 -17.25 20.50
C THR A 29 20.68 -17.11 19.11
N PRO A 30 21.37 -17.51 18.01
CA PRO A 30 21.42 -16.74 16.78
C PRO A 30 20.75 -17.41 15.56
N GLN A 31 20.67 -16.61 14.48
CA GLN A 31 20.37 -16.95 13.07
C GLN A 31 18.91 -16.78 12.61
N SER A 32 18.63 -15.62 12.04
CA SER A 32 18.07 -15.53 10.69
C SER A 32 18.60 -14.26 10.01
N ARG A 33 19.33 -14.46 8.92
CA ARG A 33 19.75 -13.41 7.99
C ARG A 33 18.57 -13.10 7.07
N SER A 34 18.08 -11.87 7.13
CA SER A 34 17.47 -11.18 5.99
C SER A 34 17.79 -9.70 6.17
N GLY A 35 18.69 -9.20 5.32
CA GLY A 35 19.27 -7.87 5.42
C GLY A 35 18.21 -6.78 5.30
N HIS A 36 18.16 -5.94 6.32
CA HIS A 36 17.55 -4.63 6.27
C HIS A 36 18.73 -3.63 6.21
N ALA A 37 19.02 -3.08 5.04
CA ALA A 37 20.03 -2.04 4.89
C ALA A 37 19.32 -0.69 5.06
N GLY A 38 19.31 -0.21 6.29
CA GLY A 38 18.70 1.05 6.68
C GLY A 38 19.34 1.57 7.97
N GLU A 39 20.66 1.61 8.03
CA GLU A 39 21.39 2.35 9.05
C GLU A 39 22.34 3.31 8.33
N GLY A 40 22.03 4.61 8.40
CA GLY A 40 22.85 5.67 7.84
C GLY A 40 24.07 5.92 8.71
N TYR A 41 25.24 5.99 8.09
CA TYR A 41 26.47 6.41 8.74
C TYR A 41 26.35 7.86 9.23
N THR A 42 26.87 8.13 10.42
CA THR A 42 26.92 9.49 10.97
C THR A 42 28.12 10.25 10.40
N HIS A 43 28.01 11.57 10.30
CA HIS A 43 29.02 12.48 9.72
C HIS A 43 30.39 12.45 10.44
N VAL A 44 30.50 11.74 11.57
CA VAL A 44 31.74 11.58 12.35
C VAL A 44 32.57 10.38 11.85
N GLU A 45 31.98 9.36 11.23
CA GLU A 45 32.74 8.20 10.70
C GLU A 45 33.33 8.41 9.30
N LEU A 46 32.86 9.41 8.55
CA LEU A 46 33.41 9.75 7.23
C LEU A 46 34.69 10.59 7.30
N GLN A 47 35.05 11.09 8.48
CA GLN A 47 36.21 11.97 8.66
C GLN A 47 37.50 11.22 9.06
N ASP A 48 37.39 9.94 9.48
CA ASP A 48 38.53 9.07 9.82
C ASP A 48 39.09 8.26 8.63
N MET A 49 38.57 8.45 7.41
CA MET A 49 39.08 7.77 6.20
C MET A 49 39.94 8.64 5.28
N HIS A 50 40.33 9.84 5.71
CA HIS A 50 41.30 10.66 4.99
C HIS A 50 42.41 11.17 5.91
N GLY A 51 43.45 10.35 6.06
CA GLY A 51 44.68 10.74 6.72
C GLY A 51 45.79 9.70 6.57
N GLU A 52 46.89 10.13 5.95
CA GLU A 52 48.24 9.56 5.97
C GLU A 52 48.63 8.58 4.84
N ASP A 53 49.25 9.19 3.82
CA ASP A 53 50.25 8.60 2.94
C ASP A 53 51.44 8.03 3.75
N THR A 54 51.97 6.87 3.34
CA THR A 54 53.43 6.63 3.23
C THR A 54 53.73 5.34 2.48
N GLU A 55 54.71 5.44 1.58
CA GLU A 55 55.30 4.37 0.77
C GLU A 55 56.15 3.41 1.63
N ASP A 56 56.13 2.10 1.33
CA ASP A 56 57.34 1.28 1.11
C ASP A 56 57.04 -0.21 0.78
N ASP A 57 57.48 -0.58 -0.42
CA ASP A 57 58.10 -1.80 -0.95
C ASP A 57 57.80 -3.27 -0.52
N LEU A 58 57.85 -4.09 -1.60
CA LEU A 58 58.22 -5.50 -1.77
C LEU A 58 57.26 -6.68 -1.45
N GLN A 59 56.89 -7.35 -2.57
CA GLN A 59 56.94 -8.81 -2.82
C GLN A 59 56.46 -9.75 -1.70
N SER A 60 55.31 -10.41 -1.90
CA SER A 60 55.27 -11.87 -2.05
C SER A 60 53.89 -12.43 -2.45
N LEU A 61 53.97 -13.44 -3.34
CA LEU A 61 53.11 -14.61 -3.50
C LEU A 61 51.68 -14.46 -4.07
N ARG A 62 51.64 -14.72 -5.39
CA ARG A 62 50.51 -15.34 -6.10
C ARG A 62 50.33 -16.81 -5.68
N VAL A 63 49.08 -17.25 -5.82
CA VAL A 63 48.56 -18.56 -6.33
C VAL A 63 47.59 -19.25 -5.35
N PRO A 64 46.41 -19.70 -5.82
CA PRO A 64 45.37 -20.31 -5.00
C PRO A 64 45.60 -21.82 -4.78
N LEU A 65 45.28 -22.27 -3.57
CA LEU A 65 45.25 -23.67 -3.13
C LEU A 65 43.84 -24.23 -3.34
N LEU A 66 43.72 -25.33 -4.09
CA LEU A 66 42.77 -26.45 -3.94
C LEU A 66 43.10 -27.43 -5.10
N SER A 67 43.94 -28.44 -4.90
CA SER A 67 43.62 -29.82 -4.46
C SER A 67 44.92 -30.67 -4.58
N PRO A 68 45.02 -31.99 -4.30
CA PRO A 68 44.34 -32.93 -3.37
C PRO A 68 45.35 -33.86 -2.59
N GLY A 69 44.86 -34.76 -1.74
CA GLY A 69 45.60 -35.96 -1.24
C GLY A 69 44.57 -37.01 -0.78
N SER A 70 44.69 -38.33 -1.01
CA SER A 70 45.87 -39.23 -0.90
C SER A 70 45.61 -40.57 -1.67
N PRO A 71 46.42 -41.66 -1.58
CA PRO A 71 47.23 -42.13 -2.73
C PRO A 71 47.12 -43.62 -3.14
N ILE A 72 47.49 -43.87 -4.40
CA ILE A 72 48.39 -44.90 -5.01
C ILE A 72 48.36 -46.39 -4.53
N MET A 73 48.09 -47.29 -5.49
CA MET A 73 48.83 -48.53 -5.87
C MET A 73 48.01 -49.20 -7.00
N ASP A 74 48.48 -49.82 -8.06
CA ASP A 74 49.78 -50.10 -8.67
C ASP A 74 49.43 -50.60 -10.09
N GLU A 75 50.21 -50.27 -11.12
CA GLU A 75 50.03 -50.83 -12.48
C GLU A 75 51.05 -51.95 -12.72
N PRO A 76 50.72 -52.97 -13.53
CA PRO A 76 51.61 -53.21 -14.67
C PRO A 76 50.92 -53.64 -15.98
N LYS A 77 51.28 -52.90 -17.05
CA LYS A 77 51.65 -53.33 -18.42
C LYS A 77 51.10 -54.66 -18.98
N ALA A 78 50.42 -54.60 -20.13
CA ALA A 78 50.86 -55.24 -21.39
C ALA A 78 49.80 -55.17 -22.53
N GLY A 79 50.24 -54.76 -23.71
CA GLY A 79 50.05 -55.50 -24.97
C GLY A 79 48.64 -55.82 -25.51
N ARG A 80 48.23 -55.02 -26.50
CA ARG A 80 47.70 -55.43 -27.83
C ARG A 80 46.66 -56.57 -27.86
N ASN A 81 45.41 -56.25 -28.22
CA ASN A 81 44.66 -56.98 -29.27
C ASN A 81 43.38 -56.25 -29.72
N ARG A 82 43.18 -56.24 -31.03
CA ARG A 82 41.91 -55.93 -31.70
C ARG A 82 40.97 -57.12 -31.52
N ALA A 83 39.76 -56.89 -31.03
CA ALA A 83 38.54 -57.56 -31.50
C ALA A 83 37.29 -56.93 -30.86
N ALA A 84 36.26 -56.81 -31.68
CA ALA A 84 34.92 -56.31 -31.44
C ALA A 84 34.30 -56.51 -30.04
N ALA A 85 33.65 -55.46 -29.54
CA ALA A 85 32.39 -55.59 -28.83
C ALA A 85 31.57 -54.32 -29.05
N THR A 86 30.55 -54.46 -29.89
CA THR A 86 29.47 -53.52 -30.15
C THR A 86 28.76 -53.21 -28.83
N VAL A 87 29.16 -52.13 -28.14
CA VAL A 87 28.41 -51.59 -27.00
C VAL A 87 27.29 -50.74 -27.57
N SER A 88 26.06 -51.15 -27.31
CA SER A 88 24.86 -50.58 -27.90
C SER A 88 24.79 -49.07 -27.61
N ASN A 89 24.47 -48.26 -28.63
CA ASN A 89 24.15 -46.83 -28.48
C ASN A 89 22.78 -46.61 -27.80
N LEU A 90 22.15 -47.67 -27.26
CA LEU A 90 20.86 -47.63 -26.58
C LEU A 90 20.82 -46.67 -25.38
N PRO A 91 21.80 -46.59 -24.47
CA PRO A 91 21.73 -45.67 -23.34
C PRO A 91 21.89 -44.21 -23.81
N LEU A 92 22.67 -43.96 -24.87
CA LEU A 92 22.91 -42.61 -25.38
C LEU A 92 21.71 -42.09 -26.19
N ALA A 93 21.09 -42.96 -26.99
CA ALA A 93 19.83 -42.65 -27.67
C ALA A 93 18.68 -42.45 -26.67
N PHE A 94 18.60 -43.26 -25.61
CA PHE A 94 17.61 -43.08 -24.55
C PHE A 94 17.80 -41.75 -23.82
N LEU A 95 19.02 -41.38 -23.47
CA LEU A 95 19.32 -40.09 -22.83
C LEU A 95 18.97 -38.89 -23.71
N LEU A 96 19.22 -38.96 -25.03
CA LEU A 96 18.83 -37.90 -25.97
C LEU A 96 17.30 -37.77 -26.10
N VAL A 97 16.57 -38.87 -26.11
CA VAL A 97 15.10 -38.85 -26.14
C VAL A 97 14.53 -38.28 -24.84
N VAL A 98 15.08 -38.68 -23.68
CA VAL A 98 14.67 -38.14 -22.38
C VAL A 98 14.99 -36.65 -22.27
N ALA A 99 16.17 -36.22 -22.70
CA ALA A 99 16.54 -34.80 -22.70
C ALA A 99 15.63 -33.97 -23.63
N GLY A 100 15.32 -34.49 -24.82
CA GLY A 100 14.37 -33.85 -25.75
C GLY A 100 12.95 -33.76 -25.17
N PHE A 101 12.50 -34.81 -24.49
CA PHE A 101 11.20 -34.81 -23.81
C PHE A 101 11.16 -33.80 -22.66
N LEU A 102 12.20 -33.74 -21.82
CA LEU A 102 12.28 -32.74 -20.73
C LEU A 102 12.32 -31.31 -21.28
N PHE A 103 13.06 -31.06 -22.37
CA PHE A 103 13.09 -29.76 -23.04
C PHE A 103 11.72 -29.38 -23.62
N PHE A 104 11.00 -30.35 -24.18
CA PHE A 104 9.63 -30.13 -24.64
C PHE A 104 8.70 -29.75 -23.49
N LEU A 105 8.77 -30.45 -22.34
CA LEU A 105 7.97 -30.11 -21.17
C LEU A 105 8.29 -28.70 -20.64
N THR A 106 9.56 -28.29 -20.59
CA THR A 106 9.91 -26.92 -20.16
C THR A 106 9.43 -25.85 -21.13
N VAL A 107 9.48 -26.09 -22.44
CA VAL A 107 8.90 -25.17 -23.44
C VAL A 107 7.38 -25.08 -23.28
N VAL A 108 6.68 -26.20 -23.05
CA VAL A 108 5.23 -26.20 -22.79
C VAL A 108 4.92 -25.47 -21.49
N ALA A 109 5.70 -25.66 -20.42
CA ALA A 109 5.54 -24.95 -19.15
C ALA A 109 5.69 -23.43 -19.31
N TYR A 110 6.65 -23.00 -20.13
CA TYR A 110 6.91 -21.58 -20.38
C TYR A 110 5.82 -20.91 -21.21
N TRP A 111 5.32 -21.59 -22.26
CA TRP A 111 4.30 -21.02 -23.15
C TRP A 111 2.87 -21.17 -22.64
N ARG A 112 2.60 -22.18 -21.80
CA ARG A 112 1.27 -22.45 -21.22
C ARG A 112 1.41 -22.95 -19.78
N PRO A 113 1.65 -22.04 -18.81
CA PRO A 113 1.63 -22.40 -17.39
C PRO A 113 0.29 -23.09 -17.05
N GLY A 114 0.32 -24.21 -16.34
CA GLY A 114 -0.87 -25.01 -16.00
C GLY A 114 -1.08 -26.32 -16.78
N THR A 115 -0.50 -26.47 -17.97
CA THR A 115 -0.80 -27.63 -18.86
C THR A 115 -0.19 -28.94 -18.36
N LEU A 116 0.99 -28.88 -17.73
CA LEU A 116 1.69 -30.04 -17.16
C LEU A 116 0.99 -30.57 -15.91
N GLU A 117 0.47 -29.66 -15.07
CA GLU A 117 -0.25 -29.99 -13.84
C GLU A 117 -1.54 -30.76 -14.16
N TRP A 118 -2.29 -30.33 -15.19
CA TRP A 118 -3.48 -31.02 -15.70
C TRP A 118 -3.19 -32.46 -16.16
N TYR A 119 -2.10 -32.66 -16.92
CA TYR A 119 -1.73 -33.99 -17.46
C TYR A 119 -1.21 -34.96 -16.39
N LEU A 120 -0.59 -34.44 -15.33
CA LEU A 120 -0.09 -35.23 -14.21
C LEU A 120 -1.18 -35.61 -13.21
N GLY A 121 -2.44 -35.22 -13.46
CA GLY A 121 -3.54 -35.45 -12.53
C GLY A 121 -3.34 -34.73 -11.19
N VAL A 122 -2.42 -33.76 -11.14
CA VAL A 122 -2.34 -32.82 -10.04
C VAL A 122 -3.56 -31.94 -10.22
N PRO A 123 -4.55 -31.97 -9.31
CA PRO A 123 -5.68 -31.07 -9.43
C PRO A 123 -5.12 -29.66 -9.55
N ALA A 124 -5.35 -29.01 -10.70
CA ALA A 124 -5.24 -27.57 -10.76
C ALA A 124 -6.01 -27.04 -9.55
N PRO A 125 -5.52 -26.01 -8.83
CA PRO A 125 -6.30 -25.39 -7.77
C PRO A 125 -7.46 -24.63 -8.43
N PHE A 126 -8.43 -25.37 -8.96
CA PHE A 126 -9.81 -25.04 -8.70
C PHE A 126 -9.90 -25.02 -7.18
N PHE A 127 -9.86 -23.82 -6.63
CA PHE A 127 -10.37 -23.58 -5.31
C PHE A 127 -11.83 -24.02 -5.36
N GLU A 128 -12.08 -25.30 -5.02
CA GLU A 128 -13.33 -25.65 -4.37
C GLU A 128 -13.48 -24.60 -3.27
N GLN A 129 -14.50 -23.77 -3.42
CA GLN A 129 -15.01 -22.97 -2.33
C GLN A 129 -15.18 -23.97 -1.19
N VAL A 130 -14.29 -23.94 -0.20
CA VAL A 130 -14.57 -24.57 1.07
C VAL A 130 -15.89 -23.94 1.47
N PRO A 131 -16.99 -24.71 1.54
CA PRO A 131 -18.25 -24.15 1.95
C PRO A 131 -17.99 -23.50 3.30
N ALA A 132 -18.34 -22.22 3.43
CA ALA A 132 -18.48 -21.62 4.75
C ALA A 132 -19.31 -22.62 5.57
N SER A 133 -18.78 -23.06 6.71
CA SER A 133 -19.35 -24.19 7.43
C SER A 133 -20.76 -23.85 7.91
N SER A 134 -21.77 -24.15 7.11
CA SER A 134 -23.17 -24.26 7.50
C SER A 134 -23.38 -25.63 8.16
N GLY A 135 -22.56 -25.92 9.18
CA GLY A 135 -22.60 -27.18 9.90
C GLY A 135 -23.58 -27.08 11.06
N ASN A 136 -24.65 -27.88 11.02
CA ASN A 136 -25.54 -28.18 12.15
C ASN A 136 -24.76 -28.22 13.48
N HIS A 137 -25.37 -27.59 14.49
CA HIS A 137 -24.87 -27.27 15.84
C HIS A 137 -24.17 -28.39 16.66
N ASP A 138 -24.02 -29.62 16.16
CA ASP A 138 -23.61 -30.78 16.97
C ASP A 138 -22.20 -31.32 16.69
N ASN A 139 -21.44 -30.79 15.71
CA ASN A 139 -20.11 -31.34 15.33
C ASN A 139 -19.00 -30.32 15.03
N VAL A 140 -19.20 -29.03 15.36
CA VAL A 140 -18.13 -28.03 15.18
C VAL A 140 -17.15 -28.14 16.35
N ASN A 141 -15.87 -28.33 16.06
CA ASN A 141 -14.82 -28.36 17.08
C ASN A 141 -14.84 -27.02 17.84
N SER A 142 -15.12 -27.07 19.14
CA SER A 142 -15.26 -25.87 19.98
C SER A 142 -14.01 -25.01 20.03
N SER A 143 -12.83 -25.57 19.71
CA SER A 143 -11.58 -24.82 19.61
C SER A 143 -11.51 -23.87 18.39
N LEU A 144 -12.38 -24.04 17.40
CA LEU A 144 -12.43 -23.21 16.19
C LEU A 144 -13.52 -22.13 16.24
N ILE A 145 -14.27 -22.06 17.34
CA ILE A 145 -15.35 -21.09 17.49
C ILE A 145 -14.82 -19.84 18.19
N ILE A 146 -14.97 -18.69 17.54
CA ILE A 146 -14.72 -17.38 18.14
C ILE A 146 -15.97 -17.02 18.95
N SER A 147 -15.82 -16.79 20.25
CA SER A 147 -16.92 -16.36 21.12
C SER A 147 -16.80 -14.87 21.45
N TYR A 148 -17.87 -14.13 21.16
CA TYR A 148 -18.04 -12.73 21.54
C TYR A 148 -18.94 -12.56 22.77
N GLU A 149 -19.10 -13.59 23.62
CA GLU A 149 -19.96 -13.54 24.83
C GLU A 149 -19.60 -12.40 25.79
N ASN A 150 -18.34 -11.97 25.79
CA ASN A 150 -17.87 -10.86 26.63
C ASN A 150 -18.29 -9.48 26.11
N TYR A 151 -18.82 -9.39 24.89
CA TYR A 151 -19.25 -8.14 24.28
C TYR A 151 -20.76 -7.94 24.41
N THR A 152 -21.15 -6.75 24.89
CA THR A 152 -22.56 -6.42 25.16
C THR A 152 -23.22 -5.58 24.07
N SER A 153 -22.45 -5.06 23.12
CA SER A 153 -22.92 -4.18 22.06
C SER A 153 -22.30 -4.56 20.73
N PHE A 154 -23.11 -4.54 19.67
CA PHE A 154 -22.68 -4.81 18.30
C PHE A 154 -23.17 -3.70 17.35
N PRO A 155 -22.47 -3.42 16.23
CA PRO A 155 -21.18 -3.99 15.83
C PRO A 155 -20.06 -3.66 16.84
N LEU A 156 -19.06 -4.54 16.94
CA LEU A 156 -17.88 -4.26 17.76
C LEU A 156 -17.18 -3.00 17.24
N SER A 157 -16.52 -2.25 18.12
CA SER A 157 -15.73 -1.10 17.67
C SER A 157 -14.52 -1.57 16.86
N THR A 158 -13.98 -0.70 16.00
CA THR A 158 -12.75 -1.01 15.25
C THR A 158 -11.55 -1.28 16.17
N HIS A 159 -11.59 -0.76 17.41
CA HIS A 159 -10.61 -1.08 18.45
C HIS A 159 -10.83 -2.47 19.05
N ASP A 160 -12.08 -2.88 19.28
CA ASP A 160 -12.38 -4.22 19.79
C ASP A 160 -11.91 -5.30 18.81
N TYR A 161 -12.17 -5.12 17.50
CA TYR A 161 -11.63 -6.02 16.47
C TYR A 161 -10.10 -6.07 16.46
N LEU A 162 -9.44 -4.94 16.73
CA LEU A 162 -7.98 -4.92 16.88
C LEU A 162 -7.54 -5.79 18.06
N VAL A 163 -8.21 -5.68 19.21
CA VAL A 163 -7.92 -6.51 20.39
C VAL A 163 -8.14 -7.99 20.09
N GLU A 164 -9.21 -8.35 19.39
CA GLU A 164 -9.48 -9.74 18.99
C GLU A 164 -8.38 -10.29 18.05
N CYS A 165 -7.94 -9.51 17.06
CA CYS A 165 -6.82 -9.88 16.21
C CYS A 165 -5.52 -10.10 17.01
N TYR A 166 -5.24 -9.29 18.03
CA TYR A 166 -4.06 -9.47 18.89
C TYR A 166 -4.14 -10.70 19.79
N LYS A 167 -5.33 -11.15 20.20
CA LYS A 167 -5.48 -12.41 20.95
C LYS A 167 -5.03 -13.61 20.11
N MET A 168 -5.35 -13.60 18.81
CA MET A 168 -4.93 -14.65 17.88
C MET A 168 -3.49 -14.49 17.40
N HIS A 169 -3.03 -13.24 17.28
CA HIS A 169 -1.71 -12.90 16.77
C HIS A 169 -0.98 -11.94 17.72
N PRO A 170 -0.46 -12.44 18.86
CA PRO A 170 0.16 -11.60 19.90
C PRO A 170 1.37 -10.79 19.39
N GLY A 171 2.06 -11.30 18.38
CA GLY A 171 3.18 -10.60 17.73
C GLY A 171 2.76 -9.45 16.80
N GLY A 172 1.46 -9.21 16.61
CA GLY A 172 0.95 -8.21 15.67
C GLY A 172 1.10 -8.59 14.20
N ILE A 173 1.53 -9.81 13.92
CA ILE A 173 1.77 -10.36 12.58
C ILE A 173 1.10 -11.73 12.52
N MET A 174 0.39 -12.02 11.44
CA MET A 174 -0.18 -13.35 11.24
C MET A 174 0.91 -14.39 11.00
N ALA A 175 0.61 -15.65 11.30
CA ALA A 175 1.53 -16.75 11.09
C ALA A 175 2.02 -16.80 9.63
N PRO A 176 3.32 -17.06 9.39
CA PRO A 176 3.89 -17.09 8.03
C PRO A 176 3.36 -18.33 7.29
N THR A 177 2.24 -18.14 6.61
CA THR A 177 1.48 -19.11 5.81
C THR A 177 1.08 -18.41 4.54
N ARG A 178 0.84 -19.12 3.42
CA ARG A 178 0.44 -18.43 2.18
C ARG A 178 -0.81 -17.60 2.44
N PHE A 179 -0.95 -16.48 1.72
CA PHE A 179 -1.97 -15.46 2.02
C PHE A 179 -3.39 -16.01 2.22
N TRP A 180 -3.82 -16.91 1.34
CA TRP A 180 -5.12 -17.58 1.37
C TRP A 180 -5.10 -19.01 1.91
N GLU A 181 -3.99 -19.48 2.47
CA GLU A 181 -3.90 -20.81 3.05
C GLU A 181 -4.48 -20.80 4.47
N PRO A 182 -5.49 -21.64 4.77
CA PRO A 182 -6.05 -21.71 6.11
C PRO A 182 -5.05 -22.36 7.07
N SER A 183 -5.25 -22.15 8.38
CA SER A 183 -4.43 -22.83 9.37
C SER A 183 -4.63 -24.35 9.31
N ALA A 184 -3.59 -25.12 9.64
CA ALA A 184 -3.68 -26.58 9.67
C ALA A 184 -4.72 -27.10 10.68
N GLU A 185 -5.07 -26.30 11.69
CA GLU A 185 -6.05 -26.62 12.72
C GLU A 185 -7.49 -26.37 12.25
N GLY A 186 -7.68 -25.63 11.15
CA GLY A 186 -8.98 -25.26 10.59
C GLY A 186 -9.13 -23.74 10.43
N VAL A 187 -10.32 -23.32 10.01
CA VAL A 187 -10.70 -21.90 9.94
C VAL A 187 -11.47 -21.57 11.21
N MET A 188 -10.99 -20.58 11.97
CA MET A 188 -11.73 -20.04 13.09
C MET A 188 -12.80 -19.07 12.60
N ASP A 189 -14.01 -19.18 13.14
CA ASP A 189 -15.13 -18.30 12.80
C ASP A 189 -16.13 -18.21 13.97
N VAL A 190 -17.06 -17.27 13.87
CA VAL A 190 -18.22 -17.19 14.77
C VAL A 190 -19.34 -18.13 14.32
N VAL A 191 -20.34 -18.34 15.18
CA VAL A 191 -21.53 -19.11 14.80
C VAL A 191 -22.43 -18.23 13.92
N HIS A 192 -22.84 -18.77 12.77
CA HIS A 192 -23.71 -18.09 11.81
C HIS A 192 -25.15 -18.57 11.91
N GLY A 193 -26.11 -17.68 11.68
CA GLY A 193 -27.51 -18.03 11.53
C GLY A 193 -27.82 -18.66 10.17
N ASP A 194 -28.93 -19.41 10.10
CA ASP A 194 -29.46 -20.03 8.87
C ASP A 194 -30.34 -19.09 8.03
N ASP A 195 -30.16 -17.77 8.13
CA ASP A 195 -30.93 -16.81 7.35
C ASP A 195 -30.50 -16.83 5.88
N LYS A 196 -31.40 -17.27 4.99
CA LYS A 196 -31.15 -17.39 3.55
C LYS A 196 -31.14 -16.05 2.83
N ASP A 197 -31.62 -14.97 3.46
CA ASP A 197 -31.58 -13.63 2.90
C ASP A 197 -30.20 -12.97 3.09
N VAL A 198 -29.39 -13.47 4.04
CA VAL A 198 -28.03 -12.98 4.28
C VAL A 198 -27.08 -13.56 3.23
N CYS A 199 -26.15 -12.75 2.75
CA CYS A 199 -25.17 -13.18 1.76
C CYS A 199 -24.39 -14.42 2.23
N SER A 200 -24.01 -15.31 1.32
CA SER A 200 -23.23 -16.51 1.66
C SER A 200 -21.83 -16.17 2.16
N SER A 201 -21.18 -15.17 1.60
CA SER A 201 -19.86 -14.70 2.06
C SER A 201 -19.62 -13.23 1.72
N THR A 202 -19.05 -12.48 2.66
CA THR A 202 -18.88 -11.03 2.51
C THR A 202 -17.52 -10.53 2.95
N ILE A 203 -17.02 -9.49 2.29
CA ILE A 203 -15.93 -8.64 2.80
C ILE A 203 -16.53 -7.28 3.11
N THR A 204 -16.41 -6.84 4.35
CA THR A 204 -16.91 -5.53 4.79
C THR A 204 -15.74 -4.65 5.20
N TYR A 205 -15.63 -3.44 4.64
CA TYR A 205 -14.71 -2.43 5.18
C TYR A 205 -15.47 -1.54 6.16
N MET A 206 -15.03 -1.51 7.42
CA MET A 206 -15.65 -0.73 8.49
C MET A 206 -14.86 0.55 8.78
N LEU A 207 -15.53 1.68 8.61
CA LEU A 207 -14.99 3.02 8.78
C LEU A 207 -15.17 3.50 10.23
N ASP A 208 -14.08 3.96 10.86
CA ASP A 208 -14.11 4.66 12.15
C ASP A 208 -13.72 6.14 12.07
N GLY A 209 -13.10 6.55 10.97
CA GLY A 209 -12.66 7.93 10.79
C GLY A 209 -11.34 8.29 11.48
N ARG A 210 -10.64 7.33 12.10
CA ARG A 210 -9.33 7.59 12.72
C ARG A 210 -8.28 8.01 11.72
N MET A 211 -8.41 7.58 10.47
CA MET A 211 -7.46 7.89 9.40
C MET A 211 -8.00 8.97 8.45
N GLY A 212 -7.09 9.57 7.70
CA GLY A 212 -7.43 10.51 6.63
C GLY A 212 -8.24 9.82 5.53
N LEU A 213 -9.11 10.58 4.84
CA LEU A 213 -9.98 10.08 3.78
C LEU A 213 -9.25 9.18 2.78
N LEU A 214 -8.13 9.64 2.22
CA LEU A 214 -7.43 8.91 1.16
C LEU A 214 -6.72 7.66 1.68
N ALA A 215 -6.42 7.59 2.99
CA ALA A 215 -5.93 6.36 3.61
C ALA A 215 -7.01 5.29 3.64
N ASP A 216 -8.24 5.66 4.02
CA ASP A 216 -9.38 4.75 3.93
C ASP A 216 -9.68 4.36 2.49
N LEU A 217 -9.70 5.32 1.54
CA LEU A 217 -9.95 4.99 0.13
C LEU A 217 -8.89 4.04 -0.45
N ALA A 218 -7.62 4.21 -0.09
CA ALA A 218 -6.56 3.31 -0.54
C ALA A 218 -6.76 1.88 -0.02
N LEU A 219 -7.14 1.72 1.26
CA LEU A 219 -7.43 0.40 1.85
C LEU A 219 -8.73 -0.21 1.31
N ILE A 220 -9.78 0.60 1.15
CA ILE A 220 -11.04 0.19 0.50
C ILE A 220 -10.77 -0.30 -0.91
N ALA A 221 -9.93 0.39 -1.68
CA ALA A 221 -9.62 0.00 -3.04
C ALA A 221 -8.99 -1.40 -3.10
N GLN A 222 -8.14 -1.76 -2.14
CA GLN A 222 -7.59 -3.11 -2.02
C GLN A 222 -8.63 -4.13 -1.53
N ALA A 223 -9.39 -3.80 -0.49
CA ALA A 223 -10.43 -4.69 0.04
C ALA A 223 -11.51 -5.02 -1.01
N ALA A 224 -11.92 -4.03 -1.79
CA ALA A 224 -12.85 -4.21 -2.90
C ALA A 224 -12.27 -5.10 -4.00
N GLY A 225 -10.97 -4.96 -4.32
CA GLY A 225 -10.24 -5.83 -5.24
C GLY A 225 -10.22 -7.29 -4.76
N LEU A 226 -9.91 -7.51 -3.48
CA LEU A 226 -9.97 -8.85 -2.86
C LEU A 226 -11.39 -9.45 -2.91
N ALA A 227 -12.43 -8.63 -2.72
CA ALA A 227 -13.80 -9.10 -2.80
C ALA A 227 -14.17 -9.58 -4.21
N ARG A 228 -13.72 -8.87 -5.26
CA ARG A 228 -13.89 -9.31 -6.66
C ARG A 228 -13.13 -10.61 -6.93
N GLU A 229 -11.86 -10.68 -6.53
CA GLU A 229 -11.03 -11.87 -6.73
C GLU A 229 -11.60 -13.11 -6.03
N ARG A 230 -12.06 -12.95 -4.79
CA ARG A 230 -12.59 -14.05 -3.96
C ARG A 230 -14.07 -14.34 -4.19
N ASN A 231 -14.71 -13.64 -5.13
CA ASN A 231 -16.13 -13.75 -5.42
C ASN A 231 -16.99 -13.62 -4.14
N ARG A 232 -16.76 -12.55 -3.37
CA ARG A 232 -17.49 -12.21 -2.14
C ARG A 232 -18.24 -10.91 -2.31
N THR A 233 -19.41 -10.78 -1.67
CA THR A 233 -20.16 -9.52 -1.69
C THR A 233 -19.41 -8.48 -0.86
N PHE A 234 -19.20 -7.29 -1.42
CA PHE A 234 -18.48 -6.20 -0.76
C PHE A 234 -19.44 -5.20 -0.12
N PHE A 235 -19.16 -4.82 1.13
CA PHE A 235 -19.94 -3.80 1.85
C PHE A 235 -19.03 -2.76 2.49
N ILE A 236 -19.59 -1.57 2.71
CA ILE A 236 -18.99 -0.53 3.53
C ILE A 236 -19.89 -0.31 4.75
N ASP A 237 -19.31 -0.45 5.94
CA ASP A 237 -19.95 -0.06 7.18
C ASP A 237 -19.45 1.33 7.57
N ASP A 238 -20.36 2.31 7.50
CA ASP A 238 -20.10 3.73 7.77
C ASP A 238 -20.73 4.22 9.09
N ILE A 239 -21.20 3.31 9.95
CA ILE A 239 -21.94 3.65 11.18
C ILE A 239 -21.12 4.58 12.09
N ASN A 240 -19.83 4.30 12.22
CA ASN A 240 -18.91 5.04 13.10
C ASN A 240 -18.04 6.05 12.35
N TRP A 241 -18.34 6.36 11.09
CA TRP A 241 -17.47 7.21 10.29
C TRP A 241 -17.60 8.70 10.68
N ASN A 242 -16.48 9.31 11.04
CA ASN A 242 -16.43 10.73 11.45
C ASN A 242 -16.65 11.73 10.29
N ARG A 243 -16.81 11.27 9.05
CA ARG A 243 -16.98 12.12 7.85
C ARG A 243 -18.41 12.14 7.32
N GLY A 244 -19.37 11.65 8.11
CA GLY A 244 -20.75 11.44 7.69
C GLY A 244 -20.97 10.05 7.12
N ARG A 245 -22.02 9.88 6.31
CA ARG A 245 -22.32 8.61 5.64
C ARG A 245 -21.50 8.47 4.35
N TRP A 246 -21.19 7.25 3.94
CA TRP A 246 -20.58 6.92 2.65
C TRP A 246 -21.33 7.60 1.49
N ILE A 247 -22.66 7.47 1.50
CA ILE A 247 -23.56 8.04 0.47
C ILE A 247 -23.55 9.57 0.40
N ASN A 248 -23.07 10.26 1.44
CA ASN A 248 -22.90 11.72 1.39
C ASN A 248 -21.81 12.14 0.41
N HIS A 249 -20.93 11.21 0.03
CA HIS A 249 -19.73 11.45 -0.77
C HIS A 249 -19.64 10.59 -2.03
N PHE A 250 -20.04 9.33 -1.94
CA PHE A 250 -19.88 8.31 -2.98
C PHE A 250 -21.20 7.59 -3.25
N GLN A 251 -21.29 6.88 -4.38
CA GLN A 251 -22.41 6.00 -4.69
C GLN A 251 -22.35 4.74 -3.83
N ASP A 252 -23.51 4.11 -3.60
CA ASP A 252 -23.57 2.88 -2.82
C ASP A 252 -22.77 1.76 -3.51
N VAL A 253 -21.90 1.09 -2.75
CA VAL A 253 -21.05 0.03 -3.29
C VAL A 253 -21.81 -1.18 -3.78
N SER A 254 -23.02 -1.41 -3.27
CA SER A 254 -23.90 -2.48 -3.74
C SER A 254 -24.38 -2.23 -5.18
N GLU A 255 -24.43 -0.98 -5.62
CA GLU A 255 -24.78 -0.60 -7.00
C GLU A 255 -23.55 -0.61 -7.91
N THR A 256 -22.40 -0.15 -7.40
CA THR A 256 -21.18 0.00 -8.22
C THR A 256 -20.36 -1.29 -8.35
N GLN A 257 -20.41 -2.17 -7.35
CA GLN A 257 -19.80 -3.49 -7.36
C GLN A 257 -20.80 -4.54 -6.87
N PRO A 258 -21.76 -4.95 -7.72
CA PRO A 258 -22.69 -6.01 -7.35
C PRO A 258 -21.93 -7.31 -7.06
N GLY A 259 -22.20 -7.90 -5.90
CA GLY A 259 -21.63 -9.18 -5.49
C GLY A 259 -22.17 -10.37 -6.29
N PRO A 260 -21.70 -11.60 -5.99
CA PRO A 260 -22.21 -12.85 -6.59
C PRO A 260 -23.71 -13.07 -6.34
N GLU A 261 -24.25 -12.48 -5.27
CA GLU A 261 -25.65 -12.58 -4.85
C GLU A 261 -26.28 -11.19 -4.82
N PRO A 262 -26.69 -10.62 -5.97
CA PRO A 262 -27.26 -9.28 -6.01
C PRO A 262 -28.52 -9.18 -5.14
N GLY A 263 -28.54 -8.19 -4.25
CA GLY A 263 -29.68 -7.93 -3.37
C GLY A 263 -29.72 -8.76 -2.08
N CYS A 264 -28.69 -9.57 -1.79
CA CYS A 264 -28.55 -10.20 -0.48
C CYS A 264 -28.34 -9.15 0.63
N LYS A 265 -28.77 -9.48 1.85
CA LYS A 265 -28.64 -8.61 3.02
C LYS A 265 -27.24 -8.70 3.61
N PRO A 266 -26.68 -7.59 4.14
CA PRO A 266 -25.45 -7.65 4.92
C PRO A 266 -25.65 -8.56 6.14
N PRO A 267 -24.58 -9.24 6.60
CA PRO A 267 -24.66 -10.14 7.74
C PRO A 267 -24.99 -9.38 9.03
N PRO A 268 -25.59 -10.05 10.01
CA PRO A 268 -25.84 -9.45 11.31
C PRO A 268 -24.50 -9.07 11.98
N PRO A 269 -24.44 -7.95 12.73
CA PRO A 269 -23.20 -7.46 13.32
C PRO A 269 -22.43 -8.43 14.22
N GLN A 270 -23.10 -9.43 14.79
CA GLN A 270 -22.50 -10.50 15.61
C GLN A 270 -21.66 -11.47 14.79
N GLU A 271 -21.91 -11.56 13.48
CA GLU A 271 -21.25 -12.49 12.59
C GLU A 271 -19.96 -11.94 11.96
N TYR A 272 -19.63 -10.66 12.22
CA TYR A 272 -18.41 -10.05 11.71
C TYR A 272 -17.16 -10.56 12.43
N VAL A 273 -16.16 -10.94 11.64
CA VAL A 273 -14.87 -11.43 12.16
C VAL A 273 -13.73 -10.72 11.44
N ALA A 274 -12.82 -10.10 12.20
CA ALA A 274 -11.67 -9.42 11.62
C ALA A 274 -10.51 -10.38 11.35
N CYS A 275 -10.18 -11.23 12.32
CA CYS A 275 -9.17 -12.27 12.18
C CYS A 275 -9.80 -13.63 12.53
N PRO A 276 -9.60 -14.69 11.72
CA PRO A 276 -8.76 -14.78 10.52
C PRO A 276 -9.47 -14.29 9.23
N ARG A 277 -8.69 -14.06 8.15
CA ARG A 277 -9.19 -13.60 6.83
C ARG A 277 -10.20 -14.55 6.16
N HIS A 278 -10.14 -15.82 6.54
CA HIS A 278 -10.95 -16.91 5.99
C HIS A 278 -12.37 -16.95 6.55
N ALA A 279 -12.68 -16.16 7.57
CA ALA A 279 -14.02 -16.08 8.14
C ALA A 279 -15.06 -15.74 7.07
N ARG A 280 -16.27 -16.29 7.20
CA ARG A 280 -17.39 -16.17 6.25
C ARG A 280 -17.79 -14.72 6.00
N HIS A 281 -17.79 -13.92 7.06
CA HIS A 281 -18.10 -12.48 7.04
C HIS A 281 -16.90 -11.71 7.57
N TRP A 282 -15.92 -11.51 6.68
CA TRP A 282 -14.66 -10.90 7.04
C TRP A 282 -14.79 -9.38 7.09
N VAL A 283 -14.46 -8.77 8.22
CA VAL A 283 -14.42 -7.32 8.38
C VAL A 283 -12.99 -6.80 8.40
N ILE A 284 -12.73 -5.73 7.66
CA ILE A 284 -11.44 -5.05 7.59
C ILE A 284 -11.63 -3.64 8.11
N THR A 285 -10.70 -3.18 8.92
CA THR A 285 -10.68 -1.81 9.46
C THR A 285 -9.30 -1.21 9.22
N SER A 286 -9.18 0.11 9.29
CA SER A 286 -7.87 0.80 9.22
C SER A 286 -6.86 0.29 10.27
N ARG A 287 -7.34 -0.26 11.39
CA ARG A 287 -6.54 -0.79 12.51
C ARG A 287 -6.13 -2.25 12.33
N THR A 288 -7.00 -3.05 11.72
CA THR A 288 -6.75 -4.48 11.45
C THR A 288 -6.05 -4.69 10.10
N ALA A 289 -6.05 -3.68 9.24
CA ALA A 289 -5.34 -3.63 7.96
C ALA A 289 -3.89 -4.13 8.05
N LYS A 290 -3.15 -3.81 9.13
CA LYS A 290 -1.75 -4.25 9.29
C LYS A 290 -1.58 -5.77 9.38
N PHE A 291 -2.57 -6.48 9.90
CA PHE A 291 -2.56 -7.94 9.89
C PHE A 291 -2.74 -8.41 8.44
N HIS A 292 -3.74 -7.87 7.75
CA HIS A 292 -4.16 -8.42 6.46
C HIS A 292 -3.34 -7.97 5.26
N PHE A 293 -2.83 -6.76 5.27
CA PHE A 293 -2.15 -6.11 4.14
C PHE A 293 -0.63 -5.95 4.37
N GLY A 294 -0.07 -6.70 5.33
CA GLY A 294 1.37 -6.72 5.64
C GLY A 294 2.19 -7.62 4.69
N HIS A 295 3.31 -8.16 5.17
CA HIS A 295 4.26 -8.94 4.36
C HIS A 295 3.61 -10.03 3.51
N MET A 296 2.68 -10.81 4.09
CA MET A 296 2.01 -11.89 3.37
C MET A 296 1.18 -11.41 2.18
N TYR A 297 0.64 -10.19 2.24
CA TYR A 297 -0.12 -9.60 1.14
C TYR A 297 0.81 -9.30 -0.03
N TYR A 298 1.92 -8.62 0.25
CA TYR A 298 2.92 -8.29 -0.77
C TYR A 298 3.54 -9.55 -1.36
N GLU A 299 3.90 -10.54 -0.55
CA GLU A 299 4.45 -11.81 -1.05
C GLU A 299 3.50 -12.53 -2.03
N HIS A 300 2.17 -12.40 -1.83
CA HIS A 300 1.18 -13.05 -2.69
C HIS A 300 0.82 -12.25 -3.93
N TYR A 301 0.73 -10.93 -3.79
CA TYR A 301 0.23 -10.04 -4.85
C TYR A 301 1.32 -9.26 -5.59
N GLU A 302 2.57 -9.30 -5.12
CA GLU A 302 3.70 -8.84 -5.92
C GLU A 302 4.10 -9.90 -6.95
N ASP A 303 4.52 -9.44 -8.12
CA ASP A 303 5.22 -10.31 -9.06
C ASP A 303 6.66 -10.51 -8.58
N GLY A 304 6.93 -11.70 -8.02
CA GLY A 304 8.27 -12.10 -7.56
C GLY A 304 9.32 -12.23 -8.68
N TYR A 305 8.92 -12.28 -9.95
CA TYR A 305 9.82 -12.35 -11.10
C TYR A 305 10.06 -10.98 -11.74
N ALA A 306 9.20 -9.99 -11.48
CA ALA A 306 9.42 -8.63 -11.88
C ALA A 306 10.45 -7.93 -10.98
N GLN A 307 10.94 -6.77 -11.42
CA GLN A 307 11.88 -5.95 -10.68
C GLN A 307 11.26 -4.58 -10.34
N ASN A 308 11.72 -3.98 -9.25
CA ASN A 308 11.36 -2.62 -8.83
C ASN A 308 9.84 -2.37 -8.85
N THR A 309 9.39 -1.27 -9.46
CA THR A 309 7.98 -0.85 -9.46
C THR A 309 7.08 -1.86 -10.17
N ASN A 310 7.58 -2.57 -11.20
CA ASN A 310 6.78 -3.57 -11.93
C ASN A 310 6.26 -4.70 -11.03
N ARG A 311 6.95 -5.00 -9.92
CA ARG A 311 6.50 -5.97 -8.90
C ARG A 311 5.11 -5.63 -8.37
N LEU A 312 4.78 -4.34 -8.31
CA LEU A 312 3.56 -3.82 -7.71
C LEU A 312 2.39 -3.71 -8.71
N LYS A 313 2.55 -4.14 -9.97
CA LYS A 313 1.56 -3.93 -11.03
C LYS A 313 0.18 -4.48 -10.68
N PHE A 314 0.14 -5.67 -10.09
CA PHE A 314 -1.12 -6.31 -9.71
C PHE A 314 -1.84 -5.55 -8.58
N ILE A 315 -1.11 -5.18 -7.52
CA ILE A 315 -1.63 -4.37 -6.40
C ILE A 315 -2.14 -3.00 -6.90
N TYR A 316 -1.43 -2.43 -7.87
CA TYR A 316 -1.86 -1.21 -8.55
C TYR A 316 -3.16 -1.41 -9.31
N ASP A 317 -3.27 -2.47 -10.11
CA ASP A 317 -4.46 -2.74 -10.92
C ASP A 317 -5.69 -2.97 -10.05
N PHE A 318 -5.53 -3.64 -8.90
CA PHE A 318 -6.58 -3.76 -7.88
C PHE A 318 -7.08 -2.40 -7.42
N ALA A 319 -6.16 -1.50 -7.06
CA ALA A 319 -6.51 -0.16 -6.64
C ALA A 319 -7.17 0.64 -7.76
N ALA A 320 -6.61 0.58 -8.97
CA ALA A 320 -7.04 1.36 -10.12
C ALA A 320 -8.44 0.94 -10.58
N GLU A 321 -8.73 -0.36 -10.62
CA GLU A 321 -10.05 -0.86 -10.95
C GLU A 321 -11.08 -0.45 -9.89
N SER A 322 -10.76 -0.61 -8.61
CA SER A 322 -11.68 -0.23 -7.52
C SER A 322 -11.93 1.28 -7.48
N LEU A 323 -10.92 2.11 -7.74
CA LEU A 323 -11.07 3.57 -7.76
C LEU A 323 -11.95 4.04 -8.94
N ARG A 324 -11.91 3.33 -10.07
CA ARG A 324 -12.72 3.65 -11.27
C ARG A 324 -14.14 3.14 -11.17
N ASN A 325 -14.32 1.91 -10.69
CA ASN A 325 -15.57 1.17 -10.82
C ASN A 325 -16.34 1.04 -9.50
N THR A 326 -15.66 1.03 -8.35
CA THR A 326 -16.31 0.82 -7.05
C THR A 326 -16.49 2.15 -6.29
N ILE A 327 -15.43 2.96 -6.23
CA ILE A 327 -15.39 4.22 -5.49
C ILE A 327 -15.77 5.35 -6.44
N ILE A 328 -17.07 5.48 -6.71
CA ILE A 328 -17.60 6.51 -7.62
C ILE A 328 -18.19 7.65 -6.79
N PRO A 329 -17.80 8.93 -7.02
CA PRO A 329 -18.42 10.06 -6.35
C PRO A 329 -19.93 10.10 -6.59
N ASN A 330 -20.69 10.56 -5.60
CA ASN A 330 -22.13 10.74 -5.77
C ASN A 330 -22.44 11.87 -6.75
N THR A 331 -23.72 12.05 -7.07
CA THR A 331 -24.20 13.07 -8.03
C THR A 331 -23.71 14.47 -7.70
N GLU A 332 -23.70 14.83 -6.41
CA GLU A 332 -23.33 16.16 -5.96
C GLU A 332 -21.83 16.41 -6.08
N ASN A 333 -21.01 15.48 -5.59
CA ASN A 333 -19.56 15.58 -5.72
C ASN A 333 -19.13 15.53 -7.19
N THR A 334 -19.78 14.72 -8.02
CA THR A 334 -19.56 14.68 -9.48
C THR A 334 -19.86 16.04 -10.12
N ARG A 335 -20.96 16.70 -9.74
CA ARG A 335 -21.29 18.04 -10.24
C ARG A 335 -20.22 19.07 -9.87
N LEU A 336 -19.72 19.02 -8.64
CA LEU A 336 -18.67 19.93 -8.16
C LEU A 336 -17.33 19.69 -8.86
N ILE A 337 -16.94 18.42 -9.00
CA ILE A 337 -15.75 18.01 -9.76
C ILE A 337 -15.84 18.55 -11.20
N ASN A 338 -16.96 18.33 -11.89
CA ASN A 338 -17.17 18.83 -13.25
C ASN A 338 -17.16 20.36 -13.32
N SER A 339 -17.72 21.04 -12.32
CA SER A 339 -17.70 22.51 -12.25
C SER A 339 -16.28 23.03 -12.12
N ALA A 340 -15.48 22.45 -11.22
CA ALA A 340 -14.08 22.82 -11.03
C ALA A 340 -13.23 22.49 -12.27
N GLN A 341 -13.48 21.34 -12.90
CA GLN A 341 -12.83 20.94 -14.14
C GLN A 341 -13.12 21.92 -15.28
N ASN A 342 -14.35 22.42 -15.39
CA ASN A 342 -14.72 23.41 -16.39
C ASN A 342 -13.98 24.74 -16.19
N GLU A 343 -13.81 25.20 -14.95
CA GLU A 343 -13.02 26.39 -14.65
C GLU A 343 -11.54 26.20 -15.03
N VAL A 344 -10.94 25.04 -14.70
CA VAL A 344 -9.57 24.71 -15.09
C VAL A 344 -9.41 24.63 -16.62
N SER A 345 -10.34 23.94 -17.30
CA SER A 345 -10.30 23.73 -18.75
C SER A 345 -10.51 25.02 -19.54
N ALA A 346 -11.21 26.01 -18.96
CA ALA A 346 -11.37 27.34 -19.53
C ALA A 346 -10.07 28.16 -19.49
N LEU A 347 -9.17 27.87 -18.54
CA LEU A 347 -7.87 28.52 -18.42
C LEU A 347 -6.81 27.85 -19.30
N SER A 348 -6.78 26.52 -19.33
CA SER A 348 -5.82 25.76 -20.14
C SER A 348 -6.35 24.36 -20.47
N SER A 349 -6.05 23.87 -21.67
CA SER A 349 -6.36 22.50 -22.08
C SER A 349 -5.46 21.44 -21.43
N THR A 350 -4.31 21.86 -20.91
CA THR A 350 -3.35 21.00 -20.21
C THR A 350 -2.85 21.71 -18.95
N TYR A 351 -2.65 20.98 -17.87
CA TYR A 351 -2.16 21.55 -16.62
C TYR A 351 -1.31 20.53 -15.88
N LEU A 352 -0.45 21.03 -14.99
CA LEU A 352 0.23 20.21 -13.98
C LEU A 352 -0.44 20.44 -12.63
N SER A 353 -0.18 19.57 -11.66
CA SER A 353 -0.74 19.72 -10.33
C SER A 353 0.34 19.62 -9.25
N ALA A 354 0.12 20.26 -8.11
CA ALA A 354 1.00 20.19 -6.95
C ALA A 354 0.17 19.99 -5.68
N HIS A 355 0.57 19.04 -4.85
CA HIS A 355 -0.04 18.76 -3.56
C HIS A 355 0.96 18.94 -2.41
N LEU A 356 0.71 19.91 -1.55
CA LEU A 356 1.57 20.26 -0.43
C LEU A 356 0.90 19.83 0.88
N ARG A 357 1.51 18.85 1.56
CA ARG A 357 1.02 18.34 2.85
C ARG A 357 1.86 18.93 3.99
N HIS A 358 1.25 19.77 4.81
CA HIS A 358 1.83 20.32 6.04
C HIS A 358 1.26 19.62 7.27
N GLY A 359 0.32 20.24 8.00
CA GLY A 359 -0.45 19.67 9.12
C GLY A 359 0.25 18.60 9.98
N ASP A 360 -0.45 17.51 10.27
CA ASP A 360 0.08 16.42 11.10
C ASP A 360 1.13 15.50 10.43
N ARG A 361 1.36 15.62 9.11
CA ARG A 361 2.20 14.68 8.37
C ARG A 361 3.48 15.34 7.87
N LYS A 362 4.61 14.89 8.41
CA LYS A 362 5.94 15.34 7.97
C LYS A 362 6.45 14.56 6.77
N PRO A 363 7.40 15.12 5.99
CA PRO A 363 8.12 14.38 4.96
C PRO A 363 8.82 13.16 5.56
N SER A 364 8.94 12.11 4.75
CA SER A 364 9.57 10.85 5.12
C SER A 364 11.08 10.87 4.97
N SER A 365 11.64 11.78 4.16
CA SER A 365 13.09 11.88 3.98
C SER A 365 13.75 12.54 5.18
N TYR A 366 14.98 12.09 5.47
CA TYR A 366 15.78 12.63 6.56
C TYR A 366 16.21 14.09 6.30
N GLU A 367 16.28 14.50 5.03
CA GLU A 367 16.67 15.85 4.60
C GLU A 367 15.76 16.94 5.17
N TYR A 368 14.46 16.65 5.28
CA TYR A 368 13.46 17.56 5.83
C TYR A 368 12.99 17.13 7.23
N HIS A 369 13.85 16.41 7.98
CA HIS A 369 13.48 15.89 9.29
C HIS A 369 13.10 17.02 10.26
N GLY A 370 11.87 16.96 10.77
CA GLY A 370 11.32 17.97 11.68
C GLY A 370 10.82 19.25 10.99
N SER A 371 10.90 19.35 9.67
CA SER A 371 10.42 20.48 8.87
C SER A 371 9.49 20.01 7.75
N TYR A 372 9.17 20.90 6.81
CA TYR A 372 8.40 20.59 5.61
C TYR A 372 9.28 20.82 4.38
N VAL A 373 8.92 20.17 3.26
CA VAL A 373 9.60 20.40 1.98
C VAL A 373 9.36 21.86 1.55
N PRO A 374 10.41 22.65 1.25
CA PRO A 374 10.26 24.03 0.81
C PRO A 374 9.46 24.15 -0.48
N THR A 375 8.68 25.23 -0.63
CA THR A 375 7.91 25.56 -1.85
C THR A 375 8.77 25.63 -3.10
N LYS A 376 10.03 26.07 -2.96
CA LYS A 376 11.00 26.10 -4.05
C LYS A 376 11.24 24.73 -4.68
N ASP A 377 11.31 23.66 -3.88
CA ASP A 377 11.55 22.32 -4.41
C ASP A 377 10.35 21.82 -5.24
N PHE A 378 9.14 22.27 -4.90
CA PHE A 378 7.95 22.03 -5.73
C PHE A 378 7.99 22.84 -7.02
N LEU A 379 8.43 24.11 -6.97
CA LEU A 379 8.58 24.94 -8.16
C LEU A 379 9.60 24.33 -9.13
N ASP A 380 10.78 23.97 -8.63
CA ASP A 380 11.85 23.37 -9.44
C ASP A 380 11.37 22.05 -10.09
N ALA A 381 10.59 21.24 -9.35
CA ALA A 381 10.00 20.00 -9.87
C ALA A 381 8.86 20.25 -10.88
N LEU A 382 8.09 21.32 -10.73
CA LEU A 382 7.05 21.72 -11.69
C LEU A 382 7.68 22.21 -13.00
N ASP A 383 8.75 23.00 -12.94
CA ASP A 383 9.49 23.49 -14.11
C ASP A 383 10.18 22.32 -14.85
N ASP A 384 10.77 21.36 -14.12
CA ASP A 384 11.30 20.12 -14.72
C ASP A 384 10.20 19.31 -15.41
N ALA A 385 9.06 19.09 -14.75
CA ALA A 385 7.94 18.35 -15.33
C ALA A 385 7.36 19.06 -16.57
N ALA A 386 7.27 20.39 -16.56
CA ALA A 386 6.86 21.18 -17.72
C ALA A 386 7.86 21.04 -18.88
N SER A 387 9.16 21.11 -18.59
CA SER A 387 10.23 20.98 -19.58
C SER A 387 10.16 19.61 -20.27
N ARG A 388 9.94 18.54 -19.51
CA ARG A 388 9.88 17.17 -20.05
C ARG A 388 8.58 16.85 -20.78
N LEU A 389 7.43 17.25 -20.22
CA LEU A 389 6.11 16.78 -20.67
C LEU A 389 5.38 17.79 -21.56
N GLN A 390 5.59 19.09 -21.33
CA GLN A 390 4.96 20.19 -22.09
C GLN A 390 5.93 20.84 -23.08
N GLN A 391 7.22 20.53 -23.02
CA GLN A 391 8.28 21.17 -23.82
C GLN A 391 8.29 22.70 -23.61
N SER A 392 8.06 23.14 -22.37
CA SER A 392 8.07 24.55 -21.96
C SER A 392 8.93 24.73 -20.71
N ASP A 393 9.60 25.88 -20.60
CA ASP A 393 10.45 26.18 -19.43
C ASP A 393 9.62 26.29 -18.14
N HIS A 394 8.35 26.66 -18.25
CA HIS A 394 7.40 26.81 -17.14
C HIS A 394 6.04 26.18 -17.48
N PRO A 395 5.28 25.68 -16.48
CA PRO A 395 3.95 25.15 -16.70
C PRO A 395 2.95 26.24 -17.13
N SER A 396 2.06 25.91 -18.08
CA SER A 396 1.01 26.84 -18.55
C SER A 396 -0.04 27.16 -17.49
N LEU A 397 -0.37 26.17 -16.65
CA LEU A 397 -1.31 26.25 -15.54
C LEU A 397 -0.93 25.19 -14.51
N VAL A 398 -0.95 25.57 -13.23
CA VAL A 398 -0.78 24.62 -12.12
C VAL A 398 -2.03 24.60 -11.24
N TYR A 399 -2.58 23.41 -11.03
CA TYR A 399 -3.57 23.16 -9.98
C TYR A 399 -2.85 22.92 -8.65
N VAL A 400 -3.04 23.79 -7.67
CA VAL A 400 -2.38 23.67 -6.37
C VAL A 400 -3.40 23.38 -5.28
N ALA A 401 -3.16 22.31 -4.53
CA ALA A 401 -3.88 22.00 -3.31
C ALA A 401 -2.89 21.89 -2.13
N SER A 402 -3.27 22.49 -1.02
CA SER A 402 -2.49 22.48 0.22
C SER A 402 -3.46 22.57 1.38
N ASP A 403 -3.16 21.85 2.46
CA ASP A 403 -3.89 22.03 3.70
C ASP A 403 -3.44 23.30 4.45
N SER A 404 -2.31 23.89 4.10
CA SER A 404 -1.85 25.17 4.66
C SER A 404 -2.14 26.34 3.70
N PRO A 405 -2.99 27.32 4.10
CA PRO A 405 -3.28 28.49 3.27
C PRO A 405 -2.05 29.37 3.00
N THR A 406 -1.11 29.45 3.96
CA THR A 406 0.12 30.24 3.82
C THR A 406 1.03 29.64 2.76
N THR A 407 1.26 28.33 2.82
CA THR A 407 2.06 27.61 1.82
C THR A 407 1.41 27.65 0.44
N LEU A 408 0.06 27.56 0.40
CA LEU A 408 -0.70 27.71 -0.84
C LEU A 408 -0.42 29.06 -1.50
N GLU A 409 -0.50 30.14 -0.74
CA GLU A 409 -0.26 31.50 -1.22
C GLU A 409 1.20 31.70 -1.63
N GLU A 410 2.14 31.18 -0.85
CA GLU A 410 3.58 31.25 -1.13
C GLU A 410 3.93 30.65 -2.49
N LEU A 411 3.56 29.38 -2.73
CA LEU A 411 3.80 28.73 -4.03
C LEU A 411 3.03 29.43 -5.15
N SER A 412 1.80 29.87 -4.88
CA SER A 412 0.97 30.54 -5.89
C SER A 412 1.54 31.89 -6.35
N ASN A 413 2.33 32.56 -5.51
CA ASN A 413 3.00 33.82 -5.85
C ASN A 413 4.28 33.62 -6.68
N MET A 414 4.84 32.41 -6.65
CA MET A 414 6.03 32.05 -7.44
C MET A 414 5.67 31.56 -8.85
N LEU A 415 4.43 31.13 -9.08
CA LEU A 415 3.97 30.53 -10.33
C LEU A 415 3.28 31.56 -11.25
N PRO A 416 3.45 31.44 -12.58
CA PRO A 416 2.87 32.39 -13.52
C PRO A 416 1.34 32.30 -13.63
N SER A 417 0.78 31.10 -13.50
CA SER A 417 -0.65 30.83 -13.65
C SER A 417 -1.06 29.68 -12.73
N VAL A 418 -1.99 29.95 -11.81
CA VAL A 418 -2.40 29.00 -10.76
C VAL A 418 -3.90 29.00 -10.55
N TYR A 419 -4.44 27.80 -10.42
CA TYR A 419 -5.80 27.56 -9.94
C TYR A 419 -5.78 26.74 -8.64
N SER A 420 -6.72 27.06 -7.76
CA SER A 420 -7.00 26.34 -6.51
C SER A 420 -8.46 26.57 -6.16
N LEU A 421 -9.05 25.74 -5.29
CA LEU A 421 -10.44 25.97 -4.85
C LEU A 421 -10.65 27.34 -4.19
N SER A 422 -9.63 27.89 -3.53
CA SER A 422 -9.68 29.24 -2.95
C SER A 422 -9.71 30.36 -3.98
N ARG A 423 -9.32 30.08 -5.23
CA ARG A 423 -9.34 31.02 -6.36
C ARG A 423 -10.52 30.79 -7.31
N SER A 424 -11.37 29.81 -7.01
CA SER A 424 -12.59 29.51 -7.78
C SER A 424 -13.52 30.71 -7.90
N THR A 425 -14.14 30.85 -9.08
CA THR A 425 -15.21 31.83 -9.33
C THR A 425 -16.54 31.36 -8.76
N ASN A 426 -16.75 30.04 -8.69
CA ASN A 426 -17.89 29.45 -8.02
C ASN A 426 -17.75 29.56 -6.48
N ILE A 427 -18.72 30.23 -5.86
CA ILE A 427 -18.82 30.44 -4.41
C ILE A 427 -18.91 29.12 -3.64
N GLU A 428 -19.58 28.13 -4.22
CA GLU A 428 -19.76 26.82 -3.60
C GLU A 428 -18.42 26.09 -3.50
N LEU A 429 -17.66 26.01 -4.59
CA LEU A 429 -16.31 25.43 -4.59
C LEU A 429 -15.38 26.15 -3.62
N LYS A 430 -15.46 27.49 -3.57
CA LYS A 430 -14.70 28.31 -2.63
C LYS A 430 -15.02 28.01 -1.16
N SER A 431 -16.26 27.62 -0.87
CA SER A 431 -16.69 27.24 0.48
C SER A 431 -16.19 25.86 0.94
N LEU A 432 -15.63 25.05 0.02
CA LEU A 432 -15.07 23.73 0.31
C LEU A 432 -13.60 23.76 0.74
N VAL A 433 -12.96 24.91 0.67
CA VAL A 433 -11.54 25.09 1.02
C VAL A 433 -11.32 24.70 2.49
N SER A 434 -10.19 24.04 2.76
CA SER A 434 -9.82 23.69 4.12
C SER A 434 -9.77 24.93 5.02
N PRO A 435 -10.37 24.90 6.23
CA PRO A 435 -10.35 26.03 7.15
C PRO A 435 -8.96 26.35 7.70
N GLY A 436 -8.03 25.39 7.62
CA GLY A 436 -6.65 25.52 8.07
C GLY A 436 -5.88 24.22 7.85
N GLU A 437 -4.70 24.14 8.45
CA GLU A 437 -3.84 22.96 8.38
C GLU A 437 -4.55 21.71 8.91
N TYR A 438 -4.34 20.59 8.23
CA TYR A 438 -5.04 19.36 8.55
C TYR A 438 -4.31 18.63 9.68
N PHE A 439 -4.96 18.56 10.84
CA PHE A 439 -4.59 17.68 11.94
C PHE A 439 -5.77 16.74 12.22
N GLN A 440 -5.55 15.43 12.18
CA GLN A 440 -6.61 14.46 12.39
C GLN A 440 -7.32 14.65 13.75
N GLY A 441 -6.56 14.97 14.81
CA GLY A 441 -7.12 15.22 16.13
C GLY A 441 -8.00 16.48 16.19
N ASP A 442 -7.67 17.52 15.42
CA ASP A 442 -8.48 18.74 15.34
C ASP A 442 -9.71 18.54 14.45
N PHE A 443 -9.56 17.76 13.38
CA PHE A 443 -10.64 17.40 12.48
C PHE A 443 -11.79 16.72 13.23
N ASP A 444 -11.47 15.85 14.20
CA ASP A 444 -12.47 15.15 15.03
C ASP A 444 -13.30 16.10 15.90
N ASN A 445 -12.79 17.30 16.20
CA ASN A 445 -13.46 18.31 17.01
C ASN A 445 -14.42 19.20 16.21
N TYR A 446 -14.34 19.18 14.88
CA TYR A 446 -15.27 19.93 14.03
C TYR A 446 -16.68 19.32 14.07
N ASP A 447 -17.68 20.17 13.90
CA ASP A 447 -19.05 19.70 13.74
C ASP A 447 -19.19 18.83 12.47
N LEU A 448 -20.23 17.99 12.43
CA LEU A 448 -20.42 17.04 11.34
C LEU A 448 -20.57 17.72 9.97
N GLU A 449 -21.21 18.88 9.90
CA GLU A 449 -21.41 19.58 8.63
C GLU A 449 -20.08 20.10 8.08
N THR A 450 -19.25 20.68 8.94
CA THR A 450 -17.89 21.12 8.58
C THR A 450 -17.02 19.96 8.12
N ARG A 451 -17.09 18.81 8.80
CA ARG A 451 -16.35 17.59 8.41
C ARG A 451 -16.80 17.06 7.04
N ILE A 452 -18.11 17.07 6.77
CA ILE A 452 -18.65 16.68 5.45
C ILE A 452 -18.16 17.65 4.37
N LYS A 453 -18.20 18.97 4.61
CA LYS A 453 -17.73 19.98 3.66
C LYS A 453 -16.23 19.86 3.36
N ALA A 454 -15.41 19.72 4.39
CA ALA A 454 -13.96 19.53 4.23
C ALA A 454 -13.62 18.22 3.50
N THR A 455 -14.34 17.13 3.80
CA THR A 455 -14.19 15.84 3.09
C THR A 455 -14.54 15.99 1.60
N ARG A 456 -15.62 16.72 1.30
CA ARG A 456 -16.03 17.04 -0.07
C ARG A 456 -15.00 17.90 -0.81
N GLY A 457 -14.42 18.91 -0.14
CA GLY A 457 -13.31 19.68 -0.70
C GLY A 457 -12.13 18.81 -1.10
N MET A 458 -11.70 17.91 -0.21
CA MET A 458 -10.62 16.98 -0.50
C MET A 458 -10.94 16.02 -1.66
N ILE A 459 -12.20 15.60 -1.84
CA ILE A 459 -12.61 14.79 -2.99
C ILE A 459 -12.46 15.57 -4.29
N VAL A 460 -12.88 16.85 -4.32
CA VAL A 460 -12.71 17.71 -5.49
C VAL A 460 -11.24 17.99 -5.76
N ASP A 461 -10.46 18.32 -4.73
CA ASP A 461 -9.01 18.50 -4.84
C ASP A 461 -8.33 17.25 -5.39
N PHE A 462 -8.66 16.07 -4.86
CA PHE A 462 -8.07 14.81 -5.33
C PHE A 462 -8.40 14.54 -6.79
N ALA A 463 -9.63 14.83 -7.24
CA ALA A 463 -10.02 14.68 -8.65
C ALA A 463 -9.13 15.54 -9.58
N LEU A 464 -8.93 16.81 -9.23
CA LEU A 464 -8.13 17.72 -10.05
C LEU A 464 -6.61 17.52 -9.89
N LEU A 465 -6.15 17.10 -8.71
CA LEU A 465 -4.75 16.76 -8.47
C LEU A 465 -4.30 15.54 -9.28
N SER A 466 -5.18 14.55 -9.43
CA SER A 466 -4.77 13.21 -9.87
C SER A 466 -5.41 12.76 -11.18
N GLY A 467 -6.47 13.43 -11.62
CA GLY A 467 -7.30 12.97 -12.73
C GLY A 467 -8.34 11.93 -12.33
N ALA A 468 -8.51 11.63 -11.04
CA ALA A 468 -9.56 10.72 -10.58
C ALA A 468 -10.94 11.23 -11.00
N TRP A 469 -11.75 10.33 -11.57
CA TRP A 469 -13.14 10.57 -11.98
C TRP A 469 -13.36 11.64 -13.06
N ILE A 470 -12.28 12.17 -13.67
CA ILE A 470 -12.37 13.16 -14.76
C ILE A 470 -11.68 12.67 -16.03
N GLN A 471 -12.12 13.19 -17.18
CA GLN A 471 -11.43 12.97 -18.45
C GLN A 471 -10.36 14.05 -18.66
N GLY A 472 -9.15 13.66 -19.07
CA GLY A 472 -8.09 14.64 -19.38
C GLY A 472 -7.49 15.33 -18.16
N GLY A 473 -7.34 14.61 -17.04
CA GLY A 473 -6.64 15.08 -15.83
C GLY A 473 -5.20 15.59 -16.07
N PRO A 474 -4.46 15.93 -15.00
CA PRO A 474 -3.18 16.62 -15.12
C PRO A 474 -2.15 15.79 -15.88
N GLY A 475 -1.19 16.48 -16.51
CA GLY A 475 -0.03 15.85 -17.15
C GLY A 475 0.93 15.23 -16.14
N ALA A 476 1.08 15.87 -14.98
CA ALA A 476 1.85 15.39 -13.84
C ALA A 476 1.31 15.94 -12.53
N ILE A 477 1.57 15.23 -11.44
CA ILE A 477 1.41 15.66 -10.05
C ILE A 477 2.77 15.71 -9.36
N VAL A 478 3.07 16.83 -8.71
CA VAL A 478 4.23 17.03 -7.84
C VAL A 478 3.76 16.97 -6.39
N CYS A 479 4.30 16.04 -5.60
CA CYS A 479 3.82 15.81 -4.23
C CYS A 479 4.88 15.17 -3.33
N THR A 480 4.54 14.96 -2.05
CA THR A 480 5.37 14.25 -1.08
C THR A 480 4.85 12.84 -0.82
N VAL A 481 5.68 11.81 -1.00
CA VAL A 481 5.28 10.40 -0.79
C VAL A 481 4.82 10.07 0.63
N SER A 482 5.17 10.88 1.61
CA SER A 482 4.66 10.73 2.97
C SER A 482 3.12 10.91 3.05
N SER A 483 2.52 11.60 2.09
CA SER A 483 1.08 11.80 1.96
C SER A 483 0.41 10.68 1.16
N VAL A 484 -0.68 10.11 1.70
CA VAL A 484 -1.47 9.12 0.96
C VAL A 484 -2.16 9.73 -0.26
N VAL A 485 -2.42 11.06 -0.25
CA VAL A 485 -2.87 11.78 -1.45
C VAL A 485 -1.87 11.57 -2.59
N CYS A 486 -0.57 11.72 -2.31
CA CYS A 486 0.47 11.53 -3.31
C CYS A 486 0.50 10.09 -3.82
N LYS A 487 0.48 9.11 -2.91
CA LYS A 487 0.52 7.68 -3.25
C LYS A 487 -0.67 7.25 -4.13
N LEU A 488 -1.89 7.66 -3.75
CA LEU A 488 -3.11 7.29 -4.48
C LEU A 488 -3.25 8.07 -5.80
N SER A 489 -2.66 9.26 -5.92
CA SER A 489 -2.65 10.00 -7.18
C SER A 489 -1.93 9.26 -8.30
N ALA A 490 -0.90 8.46 -8.00
CA ALA A 490 -0.26 7.59 -9.00
C ALA A 490 -1.25 6.56 -9.59
N VAL A 491 -2.16 6.05 -8.75
CA VAL A 491 -3.23 5.11 -9.17
C VAL A 491 -4.22 5.80 -10.09
N ALA A 492 -4.67 7.00 -9.71
CA ALA A 492 -5.64 7.77 -10.48
C ALA A 492 -5.08 8.26 -11.83
N LEU A 493 -3.80 8.67 -11.88
CA LEU A 493 -3.13 9.11 -13.12
C LEU A 493 -3.07 8.02 -14.19
N GLY A 494 -3.00 6.75 -13.78
CA GLY A 494 -2.77 5.61 -14.68
C GLY A 494 -1.29 5.21 -14.76
N TRP A 495 -1.02 3.91 -14.90
CA TRP A 495 0.30 3.31 -14.72
C TRP A 495 1.37 3.98 -15.60
N GLU A 496 1.11 4.07 -16.90
CA GLU A 496 2.07 4.65 -17.86
C GLU A 496 2.27 6.14 -17.65
N LYS A 497 1.24 6.89 -17.25
CA LYS A 497 1.39 8.32 -16.95
C LYS A 497 2.13 8.53 -15.63
N ALA A 498 1.89 7.69 -14.63
CA ALA A 498 2.54 7.82 -13.34
C ALA A 498 4.02 7.45 -13.42
N PHE A 499 4.35 6.32 -14.04
CA PHE A 499 5.69 5.71 -13.99
C PHE A 499 6.44 5.72 -15.33
N GLY A 500 5.79 6.15 -16.41
CA GLY A 500 6.29 6.01 -17.78
C GLY A 500 6.07 4.61 -18.36
N PRO A 501 6.49 4.37 -19.61
CA PRO A 501 6.43 3.05 -20.24
C PRO A 501 7.17 2.01 -19.39
N PRO A 502 6.63 0.79 -19.22
CA PRO A 502 7.26 -0.23 -18.39
C PRO A 502 8.62 -0.63 -18.95
N ASP A 503 9.68 -0.32 -18.22
CA ASP A 503 11.02 -0.84 -18.49
C ASP A 503 11.11 -2.32 -18.07
N LYS A 504 11.99 -3.08 -18.73
CA LYS A 504 12.25 -4.49 -18.42
C LYS A 504 12.69 -4.69 -16.97
N TYR A 505 13.44 -3.73 -16.41
CA TYR A 505 13.93 -3.79 -15.03
C TYR A 505 13.01 -3.04 -14.06
N GLY A 506 11.86 -2.52 -14.53
CA GLY A 506 10.86 -1.85 -13.70
C GLY A 506 11.32 -0.55 -13.06
N PHE A 507 12.38 0.07 -13.59
CA PHE A 507 12.73 1.43 -13.23
C PHE A 507 11.71 2.40 -13.83
N ILE A 508 11.39 3.44 -13.07
CA ILE A 508 10.51 4.53 -13.50
C ILE A 508 11.22 5.33 -14.60
N ASP A 509 10.54 5.60 -15.71
CA ASP A 509 11.07 6.46 -16.76
C ASP A 509 10.98 7.92 -16.32
N ARG A 510 12.11 8.47 -15.86
CA ARG A 510 12.20 9.85 -15.38
C ARG A 510 11.84 10.89 -16.44
N GLN A 511 11.91 10.56 -17.73
CA GLN A 511 11.57 11.50 -18.80
C GLN A 511 10.08 11.58 -19.05
N LEU A 512 9.34 10.50 -18.81
CA LEU A 512 7.91 10.40 -19.10
C LEU A 512 7.02 10.29 -17.85
N MET A 513 7.59 10.10 -16.66
CA MET A 513 6.83 10.05 -15.42
C MET A 513 6.12 11.37 -15.13
N GLY A 514 4.85 11.22 -14.74
CA GLY A 514 3.99 12.29 -14.25
C GLY A 514 3.72 12.21 -12.76
N TRP A 515 4.11 11.15 -12.05
CA TRP A 515 4.01 11.10 -10.59
C TRP A 515 5.34 11.46 -9.94
N VAL A 516 5.51 12.72 -9.54
CA VAL A 516 6.80 13.27 -9.10
C VAL A 516 6.84 13.45 -7.59
N ASP A 517 7.71 12.68 -6.93
CA ASP A 517 7.98 12.79 -5.51
C ASP A 517 9.15 13.74 -5.21
N VAL A 518 8.88 14.83 -4.49
CA VAL A 518 9.90 15.79 -4.05
C VAL A 518 10.52 15.44 -2.70
N ASP A 519 9.98 14.45 -1.99
CA ASP A 519 10.42 14.07 -0.65
C ASP A 519 11.59 13.08 -0.71
N GLN A 520 11.37 11.86 -1.22
CA GLN A 520 12.42 10.84 -1.33
C GLN A 520 13.20 10.92 -2.63
N LYS A 521 12.66 11.55 -3.68
CA LYS A 521 13.33 11.72 -4.99
C LYS A 521 13.89 10.39 -5.53
N GLY A 522 13.17 9.28 -5.31
CA GLY A 522 13.56 7.94 -5.75
C GLY A 522 14.66 7.26 -4.94
N ARG A 523 14.99 7.74 -3.73
CA ARG A 523 15.99 7.12 -2.85
C ARG A 523 15.54 5.78 -2.24
N ILE A 524 14.24 5.48 -2.25
CA ILE A 524 13.65 4.24 -1.72
C ILE A 524 13.16 3.37 -2.87
N VAL A 525 13.40 2.05 -2.80
CA VAL A 525 12.96 1.07 -3.79
C VAL A 525 12.15 -0.04 -3.11
N PRO A 526 10.95 -0.39 -3.61
CA PRO A 526 10.24 0.26 -4.72
C PRO A 526 9.86 1.71 -4.37
N GLU A 527 9.81 2.57 -5.39
CA GLU A 527 9.56 4.01 -5.18
C GLU A 527 8.11 4.31 -4.80
N TRP A 528 7.18 3.40 -5.13
CA TRP A 528 5.75 3.56 -4.90
C TRP A 528 5.23 2.51 -3.91
N GLU A 529 4.23 2.88 -3.12
CA GLU A 529 3.48 1.98 -2.24
C GLU A 529 1.99 2.28 -2.37
N ALA A 530 1.17 1.23 -2.35
CA ALA A 530 -0.27 1.35 -2.61
C ALA A 530 -1.06 2.01 -1.48
N PHE A 531 -0.69 1.76 -0.23
CA PHE A 531 -1.38 2.23 0.96
C PHE A 531 -0.41 2.36 2.13
N SER A 532 -0.86 3.02 3.20
CA SER A 532 -0.11 3.10 4.46
C SER A 532 -0.76 2.18 5.48
N LEU A 533 0.06 1.42 6.20
CA LEU A 533 -0.38 0.65 7.35
C LEU A 533 -0.12 1.46 8.62
N PHE A 534 -1.09 1.46 9.52
CA PHE A 534 -1.04 2.24 10.75
C PHE A 534 -0.96 1.29 11.93
N ASN A 535 -0.11 1.64 12.91
CA ASN A 535 0.10 0.83 14.10
C ASN A 535 -0.87 1.18 15.23
#